data_AF-A0A2W2H0Y5-F1
#
_entry.id   AF-A0A2W2H0Y5-F1
#
_cell.length_a   1.000
_cell.length_b   1.000
_cell.length_c   1.000
_cell.angle_alpha   90.00
_cell.angle_beta   90.00
_cell.angle_gamma   90.00
#
_symmetry.space_group_name_H-M   'P 1'
#
loop_
_entity.id
_entity.type
_entity.pdbx_description
1 polymer ?
#
loop_
_entity_poly.entity_id
_entity_poly.type
_entity_poly.pdbx_seq_one_letter_code
_entity_poly.pdbx_strand_id
1 'polypeptide(L)'
;MSTASGVTAVVLVVVTAVLIGAFGLRLSRTTSDFYVASRTVSPLWNASAIGGEYLSAASFLGVAGLILAYGADMLWLPVGWTGGYLVLLVLVSAPLRRSGAYTLPDFAEARLSSMTVRRTASVLVVLIGWLYLMPQFQSAGVVLRTITGAPE
;
A
#
# COMPACT_ATOMS: atom_id res chain seq x y z
N MET A 1 -4.89 16.57 -22.66
CA MET A 1 -4.48 17.41 -21.50
C MET A 1 -3.28 18.23 -21.92
N SER A 2 -3.17 19.50 -21.53
CA SER A 2 -1.93 20.24 -21.78
C SER A 2 -0.85 19.74 -20.81
N THR A 3 0.41 19.68 -21.26
CA THR A 3 1.56 19.33 -20.40
C THR A 3 1.57 20.15 -19.11
N ALA A 4 1.24 21.43 -19.20
CA ALA A 4 1.12 22.32 -18.04
C ALA A 4 0.08 21.83 -17.01
N SER A 5 -1.08 21.36 -17.47
CA SER A 5 -2.12 20.81 -16.57
C SER A 5 -1.68 19.50 -15.89
N GLY A 6 -0.95 18.64 -16.61
CA GLY A 6 -0.41 17.39 -16.07
C GLY A 6 0.65 17.63 -15.00
N VAL A 7 1.61 18.51 -15.28
CA VAL A 7 2.64 18.90 -14.31
C VAL A 7 2.02 19.55 -13.08
N THR A 8 1.05 20.45 -13.25
CA THR A 8 0.36 21.11 -12.14
C THR A 8 -0.35 20.10 -11.24
N ALA A 9 -1.04 19.11 -11.83
CA ALA A 9 -1.70 18.05 -11.07
C ALA A 9 -0.71 17.21 -10.26
N VAL A 10 0.42 16.80 -10.86
CA VAL A 10 1.47 16.04 -10.16
C VAL A 10 2.02 16.84 -8.98
N VAL A 11 2.40 18.10 -9.22
CA VAL A 11 2.95 18.97 -8.15
C VAL A 11 1.95 19.11 -7.02
N LEU A 12 0.66 19.36 -7.34
CA LEU A 12 -0.39 19.50 -6.33
C LEU A 12 -0.55 18.22 -5.49
N VAL A 13 -0.57 17.05 -6.11
CA VAL A 13 -0.68 15.76 -5.41
C VAL A 13 0.55 15.53 -4.52
N VAL A 14 1.76 15.72 -5.05
CA VAL A 14 3.01 15.50 -4.31
C VAL A 14 3.12 16.46 -3.12
N VAL A 15 2.89 17.76 -3.33
CA VAL A 15 2.95 18.76 -2.27
C VAL A 15 1.91 18.47 -1.19
N THR A 16 0.67 18.17 -1.58
CA THR A 16 -0.39 17.85 -0.62
C THR A 16 -0.05 16.60 0.20
N ALA A 17 0.42 15.53 -0.44
CA ALA A 17 0.82 14.31 0.24
C ALA A 17 1.98 14.54 1.21
N VAL A 18 3.01 15.30 0.81
CA VAL A 18 4.15 15.65 1.65
C VAL A 18 3.73 16.52 2.83
N LEU A 19 2.87 17.51 2.63
CA LEU A 19 2.38 18.38 3.71
C LEU A 19 1.57 17.59 4.74
N ILE A 20 0.66 16.72 4.29
CA ILE A 20 -0.14 15.85 5.17
C ILE A 20 0.79 14.91 5.94
N GLY A 21 1.73 14.24 5.26
CA GLY A 21 2.69 13.33 5.88
C GLY A 21 3.60 14.03 6.90
N ALA A 22 4.16 15.19 6.54
CA ALA A 22 5.02 15.97 7.42
C ALA A 22 4.26 16.48 8.66
N PHE A 23 3.00 16.88 8.50
CA PHE A 23 2.16 17.28 9.63
C PHE A 23 1.86 16.09 10.56
N GLY A 24 1.50 14.92 10.01
CA GLY A 24 1.29 13.70 10.78
C GLY A 24 2.53 13.27 11.57
N LEU A 25 3.71 13.34 10.95
CA LEU A 25 4.99 13.04 11.61
C LEU A 25 5.30 13.99 12.78
N ARG A 26 4.94 15.27 12.68
CA ARG A 26 5.13 16.25 13.78
C ARG A 26 4.23 15.96 14.99
N LEU A 27 3.10 15.30 14.79
CA LEU A 27 2.17 14.92 15.85
C LEU A 27 2.57 13.62 16.54
N SER A 28 3.32 12.75 15.84
CA SER A 28 3.75 11.45 16.36
C SER A 28 4.93 11.61 17.33
N ARG A 29 4.74 11.26 18.60
CA ARG A 29 5.78 11.36 19.64
C ARG A 29 6.20 10.01 20.21
N THR A 30 5.38 8.98 20.02
CA THR A 30 5.62 7.63 20.53
C THR A 30 5.54 6.58 19.42
N THR A 31 6.09 5.40 19.67
CA THR A 31 5.97 4.23 18.78
C THR A 31 4.51 3.89 18.51
N SER A 32 3.62 4.02 19.50
CA SER A 32 2.19 3.79 19.33
C SER A 32 1.54 4.83 18.39
N ASP A 33 1.93 6.10 18.51
CA ASP A 33 1.44 7.15 17.61
C ASP A 33 1.90 6.90 16.17
N PHE A 34 3.12 6.39 15.98
CA PHE A 34 3.68 6.13 14.65
C PHE A 34 3.09 4.88 13.99
N TYR A 35 3.05 3.74 14.70
CA TYR A 35 2.65 2.46 14.10
C TYR A 35 1.14 2.23 14.07
N VAL A 36 0.39 2.76 15.04
CA VAL A 36 -1.05 2.47 15.17
C VAL A 36 -1.90 3.72 15.42
N ALA A 37 -1.32 4.92 15.28
CA ALA A 37 -1.99 6.19 15.56
C ALA A 37 -2.69 6.21 16.93
N SER A 38 -2.09 5.55 17.93
CA SER A 38 -2.66 5.35 19.26
C SER A 38 -4.12 4.84 19.27
N ARG A 39 -4.51 4.13 18.21
CA ARG A 39 -5.83 3.54 18.00
C ARG A 39 -6.99 4.55 18.05
N THR A 40 -6.71 5.81 17.76
CA THR A 40 -7.70 6.90 17.79
C THR A 40 -8.43 7.10 16.45
N VAL A 41 -7.90 6.53 15.36
CA VAL A 41 -8.45 6.65 14.00
C VAL A 41 -9.78 5.90 13.90
N SER A 42 -10.81 6.56 13.39
CA SER A 42 -12.13 5.95 13.22
C SER A 42 -12.08 4.80 12.21
N PRO A 43 -12.95 3.78 12.35
CA PRO A 43 -12.99 2.66 11.41
C PRO A 43 -13.18 3.08 9.95
N LEU A 44 -13.96 4.14 9.68
CA LEU A 44 -14.18 4.67 8.34
C LEU A 44 -12.89 5.23 7.74
N TRP A 45 -12.16 6.07 8.48
CA TRP A 45 -10.89 6.62 8.01
C TRP A 45 -9.83 5.54 7.79
N ASN A 46 -9.76 4.55 8.70
CA ASN A 46 -8.86 3.43 8.53
C ASN A 46 -9.23 2.56 7.31
N ALA A 47 -10.52 2.30 7.09
CA ALA A 47 -11.00 1.58 5.91
C ALA A 47 -10.70 2.35 4.61
N SER A 48 -10.86 3.68 4.60
CA SER A 48 -10.50 4.51 3.45
C SER A 48 -9.00 4.49 3.16
N ALA A 49 -8.15 4.56 4.19
CA ALA A 49 -6.70 4.48 4.03
C ALA A 49 -6.28 3.12 3.43
N ILE A 50 -6.85 2.04 3.96
CA ILE A 50 -6.64 0.68 3.46
C ILE A 50 -7.14 0.53 2.01
N GLY A 51 -8.32 1.05 1.71
CA GLY A 51 -8.88 1.04 0.36
C GLY A 51 -8.03 1.82 -0.63
N GLY A 52 -7.45 2.94 -0.22
CA GLY A 52 -6.50 3.72 -1.01
C GLY A 52 -5.23 2.94 -1.35
N GLU A 53 -4.65 2.25 -0.37
CA GLU A 53 -3.48 1.37 -0.60
C GLU A 53 -3.83 0.21 -1.54
N TYR A 54 -5.03 -0.37 -1.40
CA TYR A 54 -5.50 -1.46 -2.24
C TYR A 54 -5.64 -1.06 -3.72
N LEU A 55 -5.98 0.20 -4.00
CA LEU A 55 -6.07 0.79 -5.35
C LEU A 55 -4.71 1.25 -5.90
N SER A 56 -3.69 0.41 -5.74
CA SER A 56 -2.33 0.63 -6.22
C SER A 56 -2.20 0.75 -7.75
N ALA A 57 -1.00 1.12 -8.24
CA ALA A 57 -0.71 1.16 -9.66
C ALA A 57 -0.86 -0.22 -10.33
N ALA A 58 -0.51 -1.30 -9.62
CA ALA A 58 -0.74 -2.67 -10.09
C ALA A 58 -2.23 -2.95 -10.29
N SER A 59 -3.08 -2.50 -9.37
CA SER A 59 -4.53 -2.68 -9.43
C SER A 59 -5.14 -1.87 -10.57
N PHE A 60 -4.73 -0.61 -10.75
CA PHE A 60 -5.31 0.28 -11.76
C PHE A 60 -4.75 0.02 -13.18
N LEU A 61 -3.43 0.14 -13.34
CA LEU A 61 -2.77 0.00 -14.65
C LEU A 61 -2.56 -1.46 -15.03
N GLY A 62 -2.26 -2.34 -14.06
CA GLY A 62 -2.03 -3.75 -14.34
C GLY A 62 -3.30 -4.45 -14.82
N VAL A 63 -4.43 -4.27 -14.13
CA VAL A 63 -5.72 -4.85 -14.56
C VAL A 63 -6.16 -4.26 -15.90
N ALA A 64 -6.07 -2.94 -16.09
CA ALA A 64 -6.41 -2.31 -17.36
C ALA A 64 -5.53 -2.84 -18.52
N GLY A 65 -4.22 -3.02 -18.27
CA GLY A 65 -3.28 -3.58 -19.25
C GLY A 65 -3.58 -5.04 -19.59
N LEU A 66 -3.94 -5.86 -18.60
CA LEU A 66 -4.33 -7.25 -18.82
C LEU A 66 -5.63 -7.36 -19.61
N ILE A 67 -6.63 -6.53 -19.31
CA ILE A 67 -7.88 -6.48 -20.07
C ILE A 67 -7.62 -6.04 -21.51
N LEU A 68 -6.77 -5.05 -21.72
CA LEU A 68 -6.39 -4.61 -23.06
C LEU A 68 -5.68 -5.72 -23.86
N ALA A 69 -4.82 -6.51 -23.22
CA ALA A 69 -4.03 -7.55 -23.88
C ALA A 69 -4.81 -8.86 -24.11
N TYR A 70 -5.66 -9.26 -23.15
CA TYR A 70 -6.27 -10.59 -23.11
C TYR A 70 -7.80 -10.58 -23.06
N GLY A 71 -8.42 -9.40 -23.07
CA GLY A 71 -9.88 -9.23 -23.09
C GLY A 71 -10.54 -9.22 -21.71
N ALA A 72 -11.87 -9.18 -21.72
CA ALA A 72 -12.70 -8.97 -20.53
C ALA A 72 -12.63 -10.12 -19.50
N ASP A 73 -12.19 -11.32 -19.91
CA ASP A 73 -12.04 -12.47 -19.02
C ASP A 73 -11.04 -12.20 -17.87
N MET A 74 -10.11 -11.25 -18.07
CA MET A 74 -9.17 -10.81 -17.03
C MET A 74 -9.84 -10.07 -15.86
N LEU A 75 -11.11 -9.67 -15.99
CA LEU A 75 -11.90 -9.09 -14.89
C LEU A 75 -12.06 -10.06 -13.71
N TRP A 76 -11.86 -11.36 -13.91
CA TRP A 76 -11.87 -12.32 -12.81
C TRP A 76 -10.68 -12.15 -11.84
N LEU A 77 -9.54 -11.61 -12.30
CA LEU A 77 -8.36 -11.39 -11.46
C LEU A 77 -8.61 -10.42 -10.30
N PRO A 78 -9.14 -9.19 -10.51
CA PRO A 78 -9.46 -8.29 -9.40
C PRO A 78 -10.56 -8.85 -8.50
N VAL A 79 -11.50 -9.63 -9.02
CA VAL A 79 -12.52 -10.32 -8.21
C VAL A 79 -11.86 -11.34 -7.28
N GLY A 80 -10.98 -12.20 -7.82
CA GLY A 80 -10.26 -13.21 -7.05
C GLY A 80 -9.36 -12.60 -5.96
N TRP A 81 -8.59 -11.56 -6.29
CA TRP A 81 -7.79 -10.84 -5.29
C TRP A 81 -8.69 -10.22 -4.22
N THR A 82 -9.78 -9.56 -4.59
CA THR A 82 -10.71 -8.96 -3.61
C THR A 82 -11.32 -10.01 -2.69
N GLY A 83 -11.67 -11.18 -3.22
CA GLY A 83 -12.10 -12.32 -2.41
C GLY A 83 -11.02 -12.77 -1.42
N GLY A 84 -9.78 -12.96 -1.88
CA GLY A 84 -8.65 -13.29 -1.01
C GLY A 84 -8.38 -12.23 0.06
N TYR A 85 -8.55 -10.96 -0.28
CA TYR A 85 -8.40 -9.84 0.63
C TYR A 85 -9.45 -9.89 1.77
N LEU A 86 -10.70 -10.21 1.45
CA LEU A 86 -11.75 -10.41 2.47
C LEU A 86 -11.42 -11.58 3.40
N VAL A 87 -10.91 -12.68 2.85
CA VAL A 87 -10.48 -13.84 3.65
C VAL A 87 -9.35 -13.45 4.62
N LEU A 88 -8.34 -12.71 4.14
CA LEU A 88 -7.26 -12.19 4.98
C LEU A 88 -7.77 -11.25 6.07
N LEU A 89 -8.70 -10.35 5.72
CA LEU A 89 -9.31 -9.45 6.69
C LEU A 89 -10.06 -10.21 7.78
N VAL A 90 -10.86 -11.23 7.44
CA VAL A 90 -11.64 -11.96 8.44
C VAL A 90 -10.76 -12.88 9.29
N LEU A 91 -9.85 -13.63 8.67
CA LEU A 91 -9.11 -14.70 9.35
C LEU A 91 -7.80 -14.22 9.98
N VAL A 92 -7.10 -13.27 9.37
CA VAL A 92 -5.75 -12.87 9.76
C VAL A 92 -5.75 -11.57 10.56
N SER A 93 -6.56 -10.59 10.19
CA SER A 93 -6.53 -9.28 10.85
C SER A 93 -6.94 -9.36 12.34
N ALA A 94 -7.90 -10.22 12.68
CA ALA A 94 -8.40 -10.32 14.05
C ALA A 94 -7.37 -10.92 15.03
N PRO A 95 -6.68 -12.04 14.73
CA PRO A 95 -5.53 -12.50 15.51
C PRO A 95 -4.42 -11.46 15.65
N LEU A 96 -4.05 -10.79 14.55
CA LEU A 96 -3.02 -9.75 14.57
C LEU A 96 -3.40 -8.60 15.51
N ARG A 97 -4.64 -8.11 15.42
CA ARG A 97 -5.13 -7.02 16.28
C ARG A 97 -5.16 -7.39 17.76
N ARG A 98 -5.50 -8.64 18.08
CA ARG A 98 -5.53 -9.15 19.47
C ARG A 98 -4.13 -9.34 20.07
N SER A 99 -3.12 -9.59 19.24
CA SER A 99 -1.74 -9.82 19.73
C SER A 99 -1.06 -8.57 20.30
N GLY A 100 -1.50 -7.38 19.89
CA GLY A 100 -0.83 -6.13 20.26
C GLY A 100 0.52 -5.89 19.59
N ALA A 101 0.98 -6.79 18.70
CA ALA A 101 2.21 -6.62 17.94
C ALA A 101 2.10 -5.44 16.96
N TYR A 102 3.19 -4.68 16.80
CA TYR A 102 3.26 -3.55 15.87
C TYR A 102 3.58 -3.98 14.44
N THR A 103 4.28 -5.09 14.27
CA THR A 103 4.68 -5.61 12.95
C THR A 103 4.40 -7.11 12.79
N LEU A 104 4.34 -7.59 11.55
CA LEU A 104 4.19 -9.02 11.23
C LEU A 104 5.33 -9.88 11.83
N PRO A 105 6.62 -9.47 11.77
CA PRO A 105 7.69 -10.19 12.45
C PRO A 105 7.52 -10.29 13.97
N ASP A 106 7.08 -9.22 14.63
CA ASP A 106 6.83 -9.22 16.08
C ASP A 106 5.72 -10.20 16.44
N PHE A 107 4.67 -10.26 15.61
CA PHE A 107 3.61 -11.26 15.78
C PHE A 107 4.13 -12.68 15.63
N ALA A 108 4.98 -12.93 14.63
CA ALA A 108 5.58 -14.25 14.41
C ALA A 108 6.48 -14.68 15.58
N GLU A 109 7.26 -13.74 16.14
CA GLU A 109 8.03 -13.95 17.36
C GLU A 109 7.12 -14.29 18.54
N ALA A 110 6.09 -13.47 18.79
CA ALA A 110 5.18 -13.66 19.91
C ALA A 110 4.43 -15.00 19.84
N ARG A 111 4.13 -15.49 18.62
CA ARG A 111 3.40 -16.73 18.42
C ARG A 111 4.27 -17.98 18.55
N LEU A 112 5.53 -17.91 18.11
CA LEU A 112 6.44 -19.05 17.99
C LEU A 112 7.64 -18.99 18.94
N SER A 113 7.74 -17.94 19.76
CA SER A 113 8.81 -17.70 20.75
C SER A 113 10.22 -17.83 20.16
N SER A 114 10.43 -17.35 18.93
CA SER A 114 11.68 -17.55 18.19
C SER A 114 12.20 -16.27 17.52
N MET A 115 13.38 -15.83 17.95
CA MET A 115 14.10 -14.70 17.36
C MET A 115 14.54 -14.98 15.92
N THR A 116 14.86 -16.24 15.60
CA THR A 116 15.21 -16.64 14.22
C THR A 116 14.04 -16.44 13.29
N VAL A 117 12.83 -16.84 13.71
CA VAL A 117 11.60 -16.63 12.94
C VAL A 117 11.36 -15.14 12.71
N ARG A 118 11.55 -14.30 13.74
CA ARG A 118 11.42 -12.84 13.60
C ARG A 118 12.35 -12.30 12.52
N ARG A 119 13.64 -12.65 12.57
CA ARG A 119 14.64 -12.17 11.60
C ARG A 119 14.29 -12.63 10.19
N THR A 120 13.93 -13.90 10.00
CA THR A 120 13.52 -14.42 8.70
C THR A 120 12.28 -13.70 8.18
N ALA A 121 11.26 -13.52 9.02
CA ALA A 121 10.05 -12.78 8.66
C ALA A 121 10.35 -11.31 8.30
N SER A 122 11.23 -10.63 9.04
CA SER A 122 11.67 -9.27 8.73
C SER A 122 12.33 -9.18 7.36
N VAL A 123 13.24 -10.11 7.04
CA VAL A 123 13.90 -10.16 5.72
C VAL A 123 12.87 -10.42 4.61
N LEU A 124 11.93 -11.35 4.82
CA LEU A 124 10.88 -11.65 3.85
C LEU A 124 9.97 -10.44 3.61
N VAL A 125 9.55 -9.73 4.67
CA VAL A 125 8.71 -8.53 4.54
C VAL A 125 9.42 -7.44 3.73
N VAL A 126 10.70 -7.18 4.02
CA VAL A 126 11.49 -6.19 3.26
C VAL A 126 11.68 -6.62 1.81
N LEU A 127 11.99 -7.90 1.57
CA LEU A 127 12.17 -8.44 0.22
C LEU A 127 10.88 -8.33 -0.62
N ILE A 128 9.75 -8.73 -0.06
CA ILE A 128 8.44 -8.61 -0.71
C ILE A 128 8.13 -7.15 -1.00
N GLY A 129 8.36 -6.25 -0.04
CA GLY A 129 8.18 -4.81 -0.23
C GLY A 129 9.04 -4.26 -1.37
N TRP A 130 10.30 -4.68 -1.45
CA TRP A 130 11.20 -4.24 -2.52
C TRP A 130 10.77 -4.75 -3.89
N LEU A 131 10.39 -6.02 -4.00
CA LEU A 131 9.83 -6.59 -5.23
C LEU A 131 8.53 -5.89 -5.65
N TYR A 132 7.71 -5.47 -4.68
CA TYR A 132 6.47 -4.75 -4.94
C TYR A 132 6.70 -3.30 -5.40
N LEU A 133 7.77 -2.65 -4.93
CA LEU A 133 8.12 -1.29 -5.35
C LEU A 133 8.55 -1.20 -6.82
N MET A 134 9.17 -2.24 -7.38
CA MET A 134 9.62 -2.24 -8.79
C MET A 134 8.49 -1.93 -9.79
N PRO A 135 7.38 -2.69 -9.84
CA PRO A 135 6.29 -2.40 -10.78
C PRO A 135 5.56 -1.09 -10.44
N GLN A 136 5.52 -0.68 -9.16
CA GLN A 136 4.92 0.59 -8.74
C GLN A 136 5.71 1.79 -9.33
N PHE A 137 7.03 1.77 -9.24
CA PHE A 137 7.88 2.82 -9.81
C PHE A 137 7.85 2.81 -11.34
N GLN A 138 7.86 1.64 -11.96
CA GLN A 138 7.72 1.53 -13.42
C GLN A 138 6.39 2.14 -13.88
N SER A 139 5.29 1.82 -13.19
CA SER A 139 3.97 2.34 -13.49
C SER A 139 3.88 3.85 -13.28
N ALA A 140 4.45 4.36 -12.19
CA ALA A 140 4.53 5.81 -11.92
C ALA A 140 5.30 6.53 -13.03
N GLY A 141 6.40 5.96 -13.52
CA GLY A 141 7.17 6.50 -14.64
C GLY A 141 6.36 6.56 -15.94
N VAL A 142 5.62 5.48 -16.27
CA VAL A 142 4.70 5.46 -17.42
C VAL A 142 3.67 6.59 -17.31
N VAL A 143 2.97 6.70 -16.17
CA VAL A 143 1.95 7.73 -15.96
C VAL A 143 2.55 9.13 -16.08
N LEU A 144 3.70 9.37 -15.44
CA LEU A 144 4.36 10.67 -15.49
C LEU A 144 4.70 11.07 -16.92
N ARG A 145 5.30 10.17 -17.71
CA ARG A 145 5.60 10.42 -19.12
C ARG A 145 4.34 10.68 -19.94
N THR A 146 3.27 9.92 -19.73
CA THR A 146 2.00 10.11 -20.44
C THR A 146 1.36 11.47 -20.17
N ILE A 147 1.45 12.00 -18.94
CA ILE A 147 0.79 13.26 -18.56
C ILE A 147 1.68 14.50 -18.74
N THR A 148 3.01 14.36 -18.68
CA THR A 148 3.94 15.49 -18.82
C THR A 148 4.68 15.53 -20.15
N GLY A 149 4.73 14.43 -20.91
CA GLY A 149 5.56 14.33 -22.10
C GLY A 149 7.07 14.31 -21.79
N ALA A 150 7.46 13.95 -20.57
CA ALA A 150 8.86 13.78 -20.19
C ALA A 150 9.56 12.71 -21.05
N PRO A 151 10.87 12.86 -21.32
CA PRO A 151 11.66 11.87 -22.04
C PRO A 151 11.71 10.52 -21.31
N GLU A 152 12.10 9.47 -22.05
CA GLU A 152 12.16 8.08 -21.55
C GLU A 152 13.13 7.87 -20.39
#